data_AF-A0A1Z5IA53-F1
#
_entry.id   AF-A0A1Z5IA53-F1
#
_cell.length_a   1.000
_cell.length_b   1.000
_cell.length_c   1.000
_cell.angle_alpha   90.00
_cell.angle_beta   90.00
_cell.angle_gamma   90.00
#
_symmetry.space_group_name_H-M   'P 1'
#
loop_
_entity.id
_entity.type
_entity.pdbx_description
1 polymer ?
#
loop_
_entity_poly.entity_id
_entity_poly.type
_entity_poly.pdbx_seq_one_letter_code
_entity_poly.pdbx_strand_id
1 'polypeptide(L)'
;MLFGEITLKDLINSYLNLLHNSRTFLKKNCQIDIILHLSDDTNNHQIDVRNDQLKQAEELLICEGVAAVEVIYRGTQLKAYQAFAISNRRYRPKYFVGWMGNRKVDKDYFISHIEPEIRRIAKPYVNSVIFPGLFV
;
A
#
# COMPACT_ATOMS: atom_id res chain seq x y z
N MET A 1 5.40 9.71 -21.31
CA MET A 1 4.87 9.80 -19.92
C MET A 1 6.03 10.13 -19.00
N LEU A 2 6.04 11.35 -18.44
CA LEU A 2 7.01 11.82 -17.45
C LEU A 2 6.65 11.23 -16.08
N PHE A 3 7.00 9.96 -15.83
CA PHE A 3 7.14 9.51 -14.45
C PHE A 3 8.55 9.94 -14.02
N GLY A 4 8.64 11.09 -13.35
CA GLY A 4 9.87 11.53 -12.72
C GLY A 4 10.41 10.41 -11.82
N GLU A 5 11.72 10.21 -11.83
CA GLU A 5 12.38 9.15 -11.08
C GLU A 5 12.01 9.27 -9.60
N ILE A 6 11.28 8.28 -9.08
CA ILE A 6 10.75 8.28 -7.71
C ILE A 6 11.89 7.92 -6.76
N THR A 7 12.06 8.66 -5.67
CA THR A 7 13.03 8.30 -4.62
C THR A 7 12.40 7.33 -3.60
N LEU A 8 13.23 6.62 -2.83
CA LEU A 8 12.75 5.79 -1.72
C LEU A 8 11.88 6.59 -0.74
N LYS A 9 12.26 7.84 -0.48
CA LYS A 9 11.52 8.75 0.38
C LYS A 9 10.12 9.07 -0.17
N ASP A 10 10.01 9.35 -1.46
CA ASP A 10 8.71 9.63 -2.11
C ASP A 10 7.80 8.40 -2.07
N LEU A 11 8.39 7.22 -2.27
CA LEU A 11 7.71 5.94 -2.17
C LEU A 11 7.15 5.75 -0.75
N ILE A 12 8.01 5.84 0.26
CA ILE A 12 7.64 5.67 1.68
C ILE A 12 6.55 6.67 2.07
N ASN A 13 6.69 7.94 1.73
CA ASN A 13 5.69 8.96 2.05
C ASN A 13 4.33 8.67 1.43
N SER A 14 4.30 8.20 0.19
CA SER A 14 3.05 7.82 -0.50
C SER A 14 2.31 6.70 0.23
N TYR A 15 3.04 5.68 0.70
CA TYR A 15 2.46 4.57 1.44
C TYR A 15 2.11 4.93 2.89
N LEU A 16 2.88 5.78 3.56
CA LEU A 16 2.51 6.31 4.88
C LEU A 16 1.21 7.14 4.81
N ASN A 17 1.01 7.91 3.75
CA ASN A 17 -0.25 8.60 3.50
C ASN A 17 -1.41 7.61 3.30
N LEU A 18 -1.20 6.52 2.56
CA LEU A 18 -2.19 5.45 2.42
C LEU A 18 -2.53 4.82 3.78
N LEU A 19 -1.53 4.52 4.60
CA LEU A 19 -1.71 3.99 5.95
C LEU A 19 -2.51 4.96 6.82
N HIS A 20 -2.18 6.25 6.79
CA HIS A 20 -2.91 7.30 7.49
C HIS A 20 -4.38 7.35 7.05
N ASN A 21 -4.65 7.40 5.75
CA ASN A 21 -6.00 7.39 5.20
C ASN A 21 -6.77 6.14 5.63
N SER A 22 -6.13 4.98 5.67
CA SER A 22 -6.76 3.74 6.15
C SER A 22 -7.20 3.85 7.61
N ARG A 23 -6.41 4.49 8.47
CA ARG A 23 -6.73 4.73 9.89
C ARG A 23 -7.90 5.70 10.05
N THR A 24 -7.97 6.70 9.17
CA THR A 24 -9.04 7.70 9.15
C THR A 24 -10.36 7.10 8.68
N PHE A 25 -10.37 6.41 7.54
CA PHE A 25 -11.61 6.02 6.86
C PHE A 25 -12.07 4.58 7.07
N LEU A 26 -11.20 3.64 7.48
CA LEU A 26 -11.56 2.21 7.62
C LEU A 26 -11.78 1.81 9.07
N LYS A 27 -12.66 0.82 9.30
CA LYS A 27 -12.88 0.24 10.65
C LYS A 27 -11.53 -0.16 11.27
N LYS A 28 -11.39 -0.03 12.60
CA LYS A 28 -10.11 -0.26 13.31
C LYS A 28 -9.48 -1.63 12.98
N ASN A 29 -10.30 -2.68 12.83
CA ASN A 29 -9.83 -4.04 12.53
C ASN A 29 -9.64 -4.31 11.02
N CYS A 30 -9.87 -3.31 10.17
CA CYS A 30 -9.80 -3.39 8.71
C CYS A 30 -8.79 -2.39 8.11
N GLN A 31 -7.90 -1.84 8.94
CA GLN A 31 -6.84 -0.95 8.48
C GLN A 31 -5.84 -1.70 7.59
N ILE A 32 -5.21 -0.96 6.68
CA ILE A 32 -4.26 -1.53 5.74
C ILE A 32 -2.95 -1.84 6.47
N ASP A 33 -2.33 -2.98 6.15
CA ASP A 33 -0.92 -3.20 6.45
C ASP A 33 -0.07 -2.95 5.22
N ILE A 34 1.09 -2.34 5.44
CA ILE A 34 2.07 -2.07 4.42
C ILE A 34 3.38 -2.70 4.86
N ILE A 35 3.96 -3.52 3.98
CA ILE A 35 5.27 -4.14 4.18
C ILE A 35 6.15 -3.68 3.02
N LEU A 36 7.28 -3.06 3.33
CA LEU A 36 8.30 -2.71 2.36
C LEU A 36 9.43 -3.73 2.49
N HIS A 37 9.62 -4.49 1.43
CA HIS A 37 10.72 -5.41 1.23
C HIS A 37 11.82 -4.70 0.46
N LEU A 38 13.04 -4.70 0.98
CA LEU A 38 14.23 -4.15 0.34
C LEU A 38 15.27 -5.26 0.22
N SER A 39 15.81 -5.43 -0.98
CA SER A 39 16.97 -6.28 -1.27
C SER A 39 18.07 -5.39 -1.80
N ASP A 40 19.22 -5.39 -1.13
CA ASP A 40 20.45 -4.75 -1.58
C ASP A 40 21.36 -5.80 -2.20
N ASP A 41 21.51 -5.73 -3.52
CA ASP A 41 22.32 -6.68 -4.28
C ASP A 41 23.82 -6.45 -4.08
N THR A 42 24.22 -5.25 -3.63
CA THR A 42 25.63 -4.88 -3.40
C THR A 42 26.16 -5.52 -2.12
N ASN A 43 25.34 -5.50 -1.07
CA ASN A 43 25.69 -6.02 0.26
C ASN A 43 25.05 -7.38 0.57
N ASN A 44 24.31 -7.95 -0.38
CA ASN A 44 23.54 -9.20 -0.24
C ASN A 44 22.69 -9.23 1.04
N HIS A 45 21.95 -8.15 1.27
CA HIS A 45 21.21 -7.91 2.50
C HIS A 45 19.73 -7.67 2.20
N GLN A 46 18.85 -8.20 3.05
CA GLN A 46 17.40 -8.04 2.93
C GLN A 46 16.82 -7.39 4.19
N ILE A 47 15.92 -6.44 3.98
CA ILE A 47 15.28 -5.67 5.04
C ILE A 47 13.79 -5.63 4.76
N ASP A 48 13.01 -6.05 5.75
CA ASP A 48 11.56 -5.93 5.74
C ASP A 48 11.12 -4.94 6.82
N VAL A 49 10.45 -3.87 6.42
CA VAL A 49 9.88 -2.87 7.34
C VAL A 49 8.37 -2.78 7.20
N ARG A 50 7.66 -2.60 8.31
CA ARG A 50 6.20 -2.63 8.33
C ARG A 50 5.59 -1.35 8.92
N ASN A 51 4.52 -0.86 8.28
CA ASN A 51 3.70 0.26 8.74
C ASN A 51 4.52 1.48 9.19
N ASP A 52 4.44 1.87 10.47
CA ASP A 52 5.12 3.08 10.96
C ASP A 52 6.67 2.94 10.93
N GLN A 53 7.19 1.72 10.84
CA GLN A 53 8.63 1.46 10.67
C GLN A 53 9.14 1.84 9.27
N LEU A 54 8.26 2.08 8.29
CA LEU A 54 8.69 2.51 6.96
C LEU A 54 9.55 3.78 7.02
N LYS A 55 9.30 4.70 7.98
CA LYS A 55 10.12 5.91 8.15
C LYS A 55 11.59 5.62 8.44
N GLN A 56 11.89 4.51 9.12
CA GLN A 56 13.26 4.12 9.43
C GLN A 56 14.03 3.70 8.17
N ALA A 57 13.32 3.26 7.13
CA ALA A 57 13.91 2.88 5.86
C ALA A 57 14.21 4.09 4.95
N GLU A 58 13.73 5.30 5.25
CA GLU A 58 13.98 6.49 4.42
C GLU A 58 15.47 6.84 4.33
N GLU A 59 16.24 6.50 5.37
CA GLU A 59 17.67 6.80 5.48
C GLU A 59 18.54 5.74 4.79
N LEU A 60 17.96 4.63 4.33
CA LEU A 60 18.69 3.55 3.68
C LEU A 60 19.13 3.96 2.26
N LEU A 61 20.43 3.85 2.02
CA LEU A 61 21.06 4.17 0.74
C LEU A 61 21.37 2.91 -0.06
N ILE A 62 20.34 2.32 -0.67
CA ILE A 62 20.50 1.16 -1.57
C ILE A 62 20.85 1.66 -2.97
N CYS A 63 21.99 1.21 -3.51
CA CYS A 63 22.47 1.63 -4.83
C CYS A 63 21.90 0.76 -5.96
N GLU A 64 21.96 -0.56 -5.79
CA GLU A 64 21.49 -1.58 -6.72
C GLU A 64 20.66 -2.62 -5.96
N GLY A 65 19.53 -3.04 -6.53
CA GLY A 65 18.67 -4.01 -5.87
C GLY A 65 17.20 -3.98 -6.27
N VAL A 66 16.35 -4.43 -5.37
CA VAL A 66 14.90 -4.49 -5.58
C VAL A 66 14.19 -3.97 -4.33
N ALA A 67 13.22 -3.07 -4.54
CA ALA A 67 12.25 -2.73 -3.52
C ALA A 67 10.89 -3.28 -3.93
N ALA A 68 10.12 -3.78 -2.97
CA ALA A 68 8.74 -4.15 -3.21
C ALA A 68 7.85 -3.77 -2.05
N VAL A 69 6.67 -3.24 -2.37
CA VAL A 69 5.68 -2.86 -1.38
C VAL A 69 4.50 -3.82 -1.49
N GLU A 70 4.27 -4.56 -0.41
CA GLU A 70 3.07 -5.33 -0.19
C GLU A 70 2.05 -4.48 0.59
N VAL A 71 0.83 -4.43 0.09
CA VAL A 71 -0.31 -3.75 0.71
C VAL A 71 -1.40 -4.78 0.97
N ILE A 72 -1.75 -4.99 2.24
CA ILE A 72 -2.76 -5.95 2.67
C ILE A 72 -3.98 -5.19 3.18
N TYR A 73 -5.12 -5.35 2.53
CA TYR A 73 -6.38 -4.70 2.90
C TYR A 73 -7.15 -5.58 3.89
N ARG A 74 -6.89 -5.41 5.19
CA ARG A 74 -7.51 -6.24 6.23
C ARG A 74 -9.04 -6.16 6.19
N GLY A 75 -9.70 -7.28 6.50
CA GLY A 75 -11.16 -7.40 6.38
C GLY A 75 -11.65 -7.63 4.95
N THR A 76 -10.74 -7.74 3.98
CA THR A 76 -11.02 -8.17 2.61
C THR A 76 -10.08 -9.30 2.22
N GLN A 77 -10.25 -9.82 1.01
CA GLN A 77 -9.32 -10.78 0.42
C GLN A 77 -8.24 -10.11 -0.46
N LEU A 78 -8.17 -8.78 -0.45
CA LEU A 78 -7.32 -8.02 -1.36
C LEU A 78 -5.90 -7.90 -0.82
N LYS A 79 -4.93 -8.18 -1.69
CA LYS A 79 -3.52 -7.84 -1.50
C LYS A 79 -2.95 -7.26 -2.78
N ALA A 80 -2.09 -6.27 -2.67
CA ALA A 80 -1.36 -5.70 -3.80
C ALA A 80 0.14 -5.81 -3.55
N TYR A 81 0.90 -6.09 -4.60
CA TYR A 81 2.35 -6.18 -4.55
C TYR A 81 2.92 -5.36 -5.71
N GLN A 82 3.67 -4.32 -5.38
CA GLN A 82 4.28 -3.43 -6.35
C GLN A 82 5.80 -3.49 -6.19
N ALA A 83 6.50 -3.97 -7.23
CA ALA A 83 7.95 -4.06 -7.25
C ALA A 83 8.58 -2.91 -8.04
N PHE A 84 9.79 -2.53 -7.61
CA PHE A 84 10.64 -1.51 -8.19
C PHE A 84 12.07 -2.06 -8.30
N ALA A 85 12.69 -1.88 -9.45
CA ALA A 85 14.12 -2.08 -9.61
C ALA A 85 14.85 -0.84 -9.08
N ILE A 86 15.93 -1.05 -8.35
CA ILE A 86 16.81 0.01 -7.86
C ILE A 86 18.08 -0.05 -8.72
N SER A 87 18.38 1.04 -9.42
CA SER A 87 19.62 1.19 -10.19
C SER A 87 20.17 2.61 -10.02
N ASN A 88 21.44 2.76 -9.66
CA ASN A 88 22.05 4.05 -9.32
C ASN A 88 21.20 4.87 -8.33
N ARG A 89 20.67 4.21 -7.28
CA ARG A 89 19.79 4.81 -6.25
C ARG A 89 18.42 5.30 -6.76
N ARG A 90 18.06 4.98 -8.00
CA ARG A 90 16.79 5.39 -8.62
C ARG A 90 15.84 4.21 -8.69
N TYR A 91 14.58 4.46 -8.32
CA TYR A 91 13.55 3.43 -8.24
C TYR A 91 12.70 3.47 -9.51
N ARG A 92 12.70 2.37 -10.25
CA ARG A 92 11.94 2.22 -11.50
C ARG A 92 10.89 1.14 -11.32
N PRO A 93 9.61 1.41 -11.65
CA PRO A 93 8.57 0.38 -11.59
C PRO A 93 8.98 -0.87 -12.37
N LYS A 94 8.89 -2.04 -11.73
CA LYS A 94 9.26 -3.33 -12.32
C LYS A 94 8.03 -4.13 -12.71
N TYR A 95 7.14 -4.39 -11.74
CA TYR A 95 5.87 -5.06 -11.99
C TYR A 95 4.86 -4.79 -10.87
N PHE A 96 3.58 -4.99 -11.19
CA PHE A 96 2.47 -5.00 -10.24
C PHE A 96 1.83 -6.38 -10.25
N VAL A 97 1.39 -6.84 -9.08
CA VAL A 97 0.56 -8.02 -8.92
C VAL A 97 -0.56 -7.73 -7.93
N GLY A 98 -1.81 -7.93 -8.35
CA GLY A 98 -2.95 -7.94 -7.45
C GLY A 98 -3.32 -9.37 -7.04
N TRP A 99 -3.92 -9.50 -5.87
CA TRP A 99 -4.50 -10.75 -5.40
C TRP A 99 -5.93 -10.49 -4.89
N MET A 100 -6.84 -11.37 -5.29
CA MET A 100 -8.19 -11.47 -4.75
C MET A 100 -8.36 -12.88 -4.18
N GLY A 101 -8.16 -13.01 -2.87
CA GLY A 101 -8.05 -14.30 -2.20
C GLY A 101 -6.80 -15.03 -2.69
N ASN A 102 -6.99 -16.24 -3.21
CA ASN A 102 -5.89 -17.05 -3.75
C ASN A 102 -5.67 -16.81 -5.26
N ARG A 103 -6.42 -15.90 -5.88
CA ARG A 103 -6.31 -15.63 -7.31
C ARG A 103 -5.41 -14.44 -7.56
N LYS A 104 -4.34 -14.66 -8.32
CA LYS A 104 -3.52 -13.62 -8.91
C LYS A 104 -4.27 -12.93 -10.04
N VAL A 105 -4.29 -11.59 -10.03
CA VAL A 105 -4.97 -10.76 -11.03
C VAL A 105 -4.03 -9.66 -11.53
N ASP A 106 -4.26 -9.19 -12.75
CA ASP A 106 -3.54 -8.05 -13.30
C ASP A 106 -3.97 -6.72 -12.64
N LYS A 107 -3.26 -5.66 -13.00
CA LYS A 107 -3.44 -4.33 -12.44
C LYS A 107 -4.82 -3.75 -12.71
N ASP A 108 -5.31 -3.83 -13.93
CA ASP A 108 -6.53 -3.15 -14.34
C ASP A 108 -7.76 -3.86 -13.75
N TYR A 109 -7.71 -5.19 -13.70
CA TYR A 109 -8.70 -5.98 -13.00
C TYR A 109 -8.70 -5.70 -11.50
N PHE A 110 -7.53 -5.62 -10.87
CA PHE A 110 -7.45 -5.29 -9.44
C PHE A 110 -8.02 -3.89 -9.13
N ILE A 111 -7.65 -2.88 -9.92
CA ILE A 111 -8.10 -1.49 -9.72
C ILE A 111 -9.61 -1.36 -9.92
N SER A 112 -10.20 -2.07 -10.88
CA SER A 112 -11.65 -2.02 -11.10
C SER A 112 -12.47 -2.68 -9.98
N HIS A 113 -11.86 -3.52 -9.13
CA HIS A 113 -12.55 -4.28 -8.08
C HIS A 113 -12.15 -3.88 -6.65
N ILE A 114 -11.18 -2.98 -6.48
CA ILE A 114 -10.71 -2.56 -5.16
C ILE A 114 -11.77 -1.72 -4.41
N GLU A 115 -12.43 -0.80 -5.11
CA GLU A 115 -13.37 0.14 -4.50
C GLU A 115 -14.59 -0.55 -3.86
N PRO A 116 -15.30 -1.48 -4.54
CA PRO A 116 -16.43 -2.18 -3.95
C PRO A 116 -16.08 -2.91 -2.64
N GLU A 117 -14.91 -3.54 -2.56
CA GLU A 117 -14.45 -4.24 -1.36
C GLU A 117 -14.10 -3.27 -0.22
N ILE A 118 -13.39 -2.18 -0.52
CA ILE A 118 -13.04 -1.16 0.47
C ILE A 118 -14.30 -0.51 1.07
N ARG A 119 -15.33 -0.24 0.25
CA ARG A 119 -16.58 0.36 0.73
C ARG A 119 -17.26 -0.47 1.84
N ARG A 120 -17.13 -1.81 1.82
CA ARG A 120 -17.73 -2.69 2.85
C ARG A 120 -17.04 -2.58 4.22
N ILE A 121 -15.77 -2.22 4.23
CA ILE A 121 -14.94 -2.11 5.44
C ILE A 121 -14.70 -0.66 5.89
N ALA A 122 -15.20 0.32 5.14
CA ALA A 122 -15.20 1.72 5.53
C ALA A 122 -15.96 1.93 6.85
N LYS A 123 -15.51 2.90 7.65
CA LYS A 123 -16.28 3.39 8.79
C LYS A 123 -17.57 3.99 8.24
N PRO A 124 -18.72 3.72 8.87
CA PRO A 124 -19.90 4.51 8.60
C PRO A 124 -19.57 5.97 8.93
N TYR A 125 -19.78 6.88 7.99
CA TYR A 125 -19.71 8.31 8.28
C TYR A 125 -20.75 8.59 9.36
N VAL A 126 -20.33 9.01 10.54
CA VAL A 126 -21.23 9.49 11.59
C VAL A 126 -21.72 10.87 11.17
N ASN A 127 -22.64 10.88 10.20
CA ASN A 127 -23.57 11.95 9.84
C ASN A 127 -24.75 11.32 9.07
N SER A 128 -25.19 10.15 9.52
CA SER A 128 -26.49 9.61 9.16
C SER A 128 -27.29 9.58 10.44
N VAL A 129 -28.12 10.61 10.58
CA VAL A 129 -29.35 10.53 11.35
C VAL A 129 -29.97 9.14 11.13
N ILE A 130 -29.88 8.27 12.13
CA ILE A 130 -30.81 7.15 12.26
C ILE A 130 -31.88 7.69 13.21
N PHE A 131 -32.79 8.52 12.71
CA PHE A 131 -34.07 8.73 13.40
C PHE A 131 -35.04 7.70 12.80
N PRO A 132 -35.42 6.64 13.53
CA PRO A 132 -36.51 5.77 13.11
C PRO A 132 -37.89 6.35 13.47
N GLY A 133 -38.04 7.67 13.69
CA GLY A 133 -39.35 8.18 14.14
C GLY A 133 -39.50 9.65 14.52
N LEU A 134 -38.76 10.60 13.93
CA LEU A 134 -39.08 12.02 14.10
C LEU A 134 -39.19 12.70 12.73
N PHE A 135 -40.31 12.40 12.07
CA PHE A 135 -40.90 13.26 11.06
C PHE A 135 -42.10 13.97 11.73
N VAL A 136 -41.91 15.23 12.10
CA VAL A 136 -42.91 16.31 12.02
C VAL A 136 -42.17 17.54 11.52
#